data_AF-A0A8T5HTJ2-F1
#
_entry.id   AF-A0A8T5HTJ2-F1
#
_cell.length_a   1.000
_cell.length_b   1.000
_cell.length_c   1.000
_cell.angle_alpha   90.00
_cell.angle_beta   90.00
_cell.angle_gamma   90.00
#
_symmetry.space_group_name_H-M   'P 1'
#
loop_
_entity.id
_entity.type
_entity.pdbx_description
1 polymer ?
#
loop_
_entity_poly.entity_id
_entity_poly.type
_entity_poly.pdbx_seq_one_letter_code
_entity_poly.pdbx_strand_id
1 'polypeptide(L)'
;MTNPQYLVRPHDSHIFELDESNQCYRSFSAPVEYPDGTRPNAQSHFTLDNLTSNYDFFQIKKSELKKYEEKHNFHLGYVLWSTRPDGHGGIKGGTMKEYLEKIK
;
A
#
# COMPACT_ATOMS: atom_id res chain seq x y z
N MET A 1 -11.11 18.87 -13.80
CA MET A 1 -10.08 18.73 -12.76
C MET A 1 -9.29 17.48 -13.08
N THR A 2 -7.96 17.52 -13.01
CA THR A 2 -7.12 16.35 -13.31
C THR A 2 -7.03 15.49 -12.04
N ASN A 3 -7.25 14.18 -12.18
CA ASN A 3 -7.11 13.25 -11.06
C ASN A 3 -5.66 13.27 -10.52
N PRO A 4 -5.43 13.24 -9.20
CA PRO A 4 -4.09 13.20 -8.64
C PRO A 4 -3.39 11.90 -9.04
N GLN A 5 -2.11 11.99 -9.40
CA GLN A 5 -1.35 10.83 -9.87
C GLN A 5 -1.18 9.74 -8.79
N TYR A 6 -1.07 10.15 -7.53
CA TYR A 6 -0.77 9.25 -6.41
C TYR A 6 -1.70 9.48 -5.24
N LEU A 7 -2.20 8.39 -4.70
CA LEU A 7 -2.97 8.34 -3.47
C LEU A 7 -2.29 7.41 -2.46
N VAL A 8 -2.54 7.63 -1.18
CA VAL A 8 -2.07 6.77 -0.10
C VAL A 8 -3.25 6.30 0.73
N ARG A 9 -3.27 5.00 1.02
CA ARG A 9 -4.18 4.41 2.00
C ARG A 9 -3.71 4.77 3.42
N PRO A 10 -4.58 5.34 4.27
CA PRO A 10 -4.15 5.87 5.58
C PRO A 10 -3.70 4.79 6.57
N HIS A 11 -4.24 3.58 6.49
CA HIS A 11 -4.03 2.54 7.50
C HIS A 11 -2.64 1.89 7.46
N ASP A 12 -2.08 1.72 6.27
CA ASP A 12 -0.83 1.00 6.05
C ASP A 12 0.15 1.75 5.14
N SER A 13 -0.16 3.01 4.79
CA SER A 13 0.66 3.84 3.90
C SER A 13 0.87 3.26 2.49
N HIS A 14 0.04 2.30 2.06
CA HIS A 14 0.17 1.71 0.72
C HIS A 14 -0.15 2.76 -0.35
N ILE A 15 0.76 2.92 -1.31
CA ILE A 15 0.63 3.88 -2.41
C ILE A 15 -0.15 3.27 -3.57
N PHE A 16 -1.07 4.06 -4.11
CA PHE A 16 -1.81 3.76 -5.32
C PHE A 16 -1.48 4.81 -6.39
N GLU A 17 -1.37 4.37 -7.64
CA GLU A 17 -1.12 5.24 -8.79
C GLU A 17 -2.32 5.25 -9.75
N LEU A 18 -2.53 6.37 -10.42
CA LEU A 18 -3.54 6.54 -11.45
C LEU A 18 -3.16 5.73 -12.70
N ASP A 19 -4.07 4.88 -13.16
CA ASP A 19 -4.05 4.25 -14.47
C ASP A 19 -4.82 5.12 -15.45
N GLU A 20 -4.10 5.81 -16.33
CA GLU A 20 -4.69 6.76 -17.28
C GLU A 20 -5.63 6.08 -18.29
N SER A 21 -5.46 4.77 -18.52
CA SER A 21 -6.24 4.01 -19.50
C SER A 21 -7.73 3.90 -19.14
N ASN A 22 -8.04 3.87 -17.84
CA ASN A 22 -9.40 3.71 -17.33
C ASN A 22 -9.76 4.67 -16.18
N GLN A 23 -8.88 5.64 -15.88
CA GLN A 23 -9.08 6.66 -14.85
C GLN A 23 -9.33 6.10 -13.44
N CYS A 24 -8.83 4.90 -13.17
CA CYS A 24 -8.90 4.22 -11.87
C CYS A 24 -7.50 4.09 -11.27
N TYR A 25 -7.43 3.69 -10.00
CA TYR A 25 -6.18 3.55 -9.26
C TYR A 25 -5.79 2.09 -9.10
N ARG A 26 -4.48 1.82 -9.11
CA ARG A 26 -3.91 0.49 -8.85
C ARG A 26 -2.75 0.59 -7.87
N SER A 27 -2.35 -0.55 -7.28
CA SER A 27 -1.18 -0.60 -6.41
C SER A 27 0.08 -0.14 -7.14
N PHE A 28 0.88 0.70 -6.47
CA PHE A 28 2.16 1.19 -6.97
C PHE A 28 3.26 0.13 -6.91
N SER A 29 3.17 -0.83 -5.96
CA SER A 29 4.22 -1.80 -5.69
C SER A 29 4.33 -2.86 -6.79
N ALA A 30 5.58 -3.03 -7.29
CA ALA A 30 6.09 -4.05 -8.23
C ALA A 30 5.06 -4.58 -9.25
N PRO A 31 5.07 -4.05 -10.49
CA PRO A 31 4.09 -4.45 -11.50
C PRO A 31 4.18 -5.95 -11.78
N VAL A 32 3.03 -6.65 -11.69
CA VAL A 32 2.84 -7.85 -12.50
C VAL A 32 2.74 -7.35 -13.94
N GLU A 33 3.84 -7.45 -14.67
CA GLU A 33 3.87 -7.22 -16.11
C GLU A 33 3.49 -8.52 -16.80
N TYR A 34 2.58 -8.42 -17.77
CA TYR A 34 2.33 -9.51 -18.70
C TYR A 34 3.58 -9.72 -19.58
N PRO A 35 3.71 -10.89 -20.25
CA PRO A 35 4.85 -11.16 -21.13
C PRO A 35 5.02 -10.16 -22.29
N ASP A 36 3.98 -9.40 -22.62
CA ASP A 36 3.98 -8.34 -23.63
C ASP A 36 4.36 -6.96 -23.08
N GLY A 37 4.73 -6.86 -21.80
CA GLY A 37 5.09 -5.62 -21.12
C GLY A 37 3.89 -4.75 -20.70
N THR A 38 2.65 -5.22 -20.92
CA THR A 38 1.46 -4.51 -20.45
C THR A 38 1.18 -4.82 -18.98
N ARG A 39 0.42 -3.94 -18.32
CA ARG A 39 -0.01 -4.11 -16.93
C ARG A 39 -1.50 -4.36 -16.90
N PRO A 40 -2.02 -5.17 -15.95
CA PRO A 40 -3.45 -5.26 -15.73
C PRO A 40 -4.02 -3.87 -15.43
N ASN A 41 -5.18 -3.58 -16.03
CA ASN A 41 -5.91 -2.35 -15.77
C ASN A 41 -6.26 -2.25 -14.28
N ALA A 42 -6.33 -1.02 -13.77
CA ALA A 42 -6.86 -0.76 -12.45
C ALA A 42 -8.30 -1.32 -12.30
N GLN A 43 -8.66 -1.75 -11.09
CA GLN A 43 -10.01 -2.21 -10.78
C GLN A 43 -11.01 -1.06 -10.97
N SER A 44 -12.14 -1.32 -11.64
CA SER A 44 -13.10 -0.27 -12.06
C SER A 44 -13.75 0.50 -10.91
N HIS A 45 -13.75 -0.07 -9.70
CA HIS A 45 -14.30 0.58 -8.50
C HIS A 45 -13.24 1.35 -7.71
N PHE A 46 -11.96 1.29 -8.07
CA PHE A 46 -10.91 2.10 -7.45
C PHE A 46 -10.87 3.48 -8.11
N THR A 47 -12.01 4.18 -8.11
CA THR A 47 -12.12 5.56 -8.59
C THR A 47 -11.61 6.53 -7.53
N LEU A 48 -11.25 7.75 -7.95
CA LEU A 48 -10.84 8.81 -7.01
C LEU A 48 -11.89 9.00 -5.91
N ASP A 49 -13.15 9.22 -6.30
CA ASP A 49 -14.25 9.48 -5.37
C ASP A 49 -14.46 8.33 -4.39
N ASN A 50 -14.47 7.07 -4.87
CA ASN A 50 -14.65 5.94 -3.97
C ASN A 50 -13.51 5.84 -2.96
N LEU A 51 -12.25 5.98 -3.40
CA LEU A 51 -11.08 5.87 -2.55
C LEU A 51 -10.99 7.01 -1.53
N THR A 52 -11.31 8.24 -1.91
CA THR A 52 -11.23 9.40 -1.01
C THR A 52 -12.44 9.51 -0.09
N SER A 53 -13.64 9.23 -0.59
CA SER A 53 -14.90 9.46 0.13
C SER A 53 -15.29 8.29 1.04
N ASN A 54 -14.92 7.05 0.70
CA ASN A 54 -15.28 5.86 1.48
C ASN A 54 -14.10 5.21 2.22
N TYR A 55 -12.85 5.49 1.83
CA TYR A 55 -11.66 4.85 2.40
C TYR A 55 -10.59 5.83 2.88
N ASP A 56 -10.90 7.14 2.91
CA ASP A 56 -10.03 8.21 3.41
C ASP A 56 -8.63 8.25 2.76
N PHE A 57 -8.53 7.82 1.49
CA PHE A 57 -7.28 7.95 0.75
C PHE A 57 -6.97 9.43 0.58
N PHE A 58 -5.68 9.77 0.64
CA PHE A 58 -5.24 11.15 0.47
C PHE A 58 -4.14 11.24 -0.60
N GLN A 59 -4.12 12.38 -1.29
CA GLN A 59 -3.14 12.66 -2.32
C GLN A 59 -1.75 12.89 -1.74
N ILE A 60 -0.73 12.43 -2.47
CA ILE A 60 0.67 12.73 -2.17
C ILE A 60 1.40 13.21 -3.43
N LYS A 61 2.51 13.92 -3.22
CA LYS A 61 3.42 14.30 -4.32
C LYS A 61 4.39 13.17 -4.64
N LYS A 62 4.90 13.16 -5.87
CA LYS A 62 5.98 12.24 -6.30
C LYS A 62 7.20 12.28 -5.37
N SER A 63 7.54 13.46 -4.85
CA SER A 63 8.65 13.64 -3.88
C SER A 63 8.43 12.94 -2.55
N GLU A 64 7.20 12.53 -2.23
CA GLU A 64 6.85 11.87 -0.98
C GLU A 64 6.78 10.34 -1.11
N LEU A 65 6.90 9.79 -2.33
CA LEU A 65 6.80 8.35 -2.58
C LEU A 65 7.72 7.56 -1.64
N LYS A 66 9.01 7.88 -1.61
CA LYS A 66 10.00 7.21 -0.76
C LYS A 66 9.60 7.17 0.72
N LYS A 67 9.09 8.29 1.24
CA LYS A 67 8.64 8.39 2.64
C LYS A 67 7.48 7.43 2.93
N TYR A 68 6.52 7.30 2.02
CA TYR A 68 5.37 6.41 2.21
C TYR A 68 5.70 4.95 1.90
N GLU A 69 6.61 4.67 0.98
CA GLU A 69 7.18 3.33 0.79
C GLU A 69 7.89 2.83 2.06
N GLU A 70 8.71 3.68 2.69
CA GLU A 70 9.38 3.34 3.96
C GLU A 70 8.36 3.06 5.08
N LYS A 71 7.30 3.89 5.20
CA LYS A 71 6.22 3.65 6.16
C LYS A 71 5.46 2.35 5.89
N HIS A 72 5.16 2.08 4.62
CA HIS A 72 4.46 0.87 4.22
C HIS A 72 5.30 -0.38 4.51
N ASN A 73 6.58 -0.37 4.13
CA ASN A 73 7.51 -1.46 4.41
C ASN A 73 7.68 -1.69 5.91
N PHE A 74 7.73 -0.62 6.71
CA PHE A 74 7.76 -0.71 8.16
C PHE A 74 6.49 -1.37 8.73
N HIS A 75 5.31 -0.94 8.26
CA HIS A 75 4.04 -1.53 8.65
C HIS A 75 3.98 -3.02 8.29
N LEU A 76 4.31 -3.38 7.05
CA LEU A 76 4.37 -4.77 6.59
C LEU A 76 5.35 -5.59 7.43
N GLY A 77 6.53 -5.05 7.72
CA GLY A 77 7.54 -5.70 8.56
C GLY A 77 7.00 -5.99 9.96
N TYR A 78 6.29 -5.04 10.57
CA TYR A 78 5.63 -5.24 11.86
C TYR A 78 4.52 -6.29 11.78
N VAL A 79 3.63 -6.21 10.79
CA VAL A 79 2.53 -7.18 10.61
C VAL A 79 3.10 -8.59 10.47
N LEU A 80 4.04 -8.81 9.54
CA LEU A 80 4.67 -10.13 9.33
C LEU A 80 5.35 -10.66 10.58
N TRP A 81 6.05 -9.79 11.31
CA TRP A 81 6.67 -10.19 12.57
C TRP A 81 5.63 -10.56 13.62
N SER A 82 4.62 -9.72 13.84
CA SER A 82 3.60 -9.94 14.87
C SER A 82 2.70 -11.14 14.56
N THR A 83 2.45 -11.44 13.29
CA THR A 83 1.66 -12.60 12.85
C THR A 83 2.48 -13.88 12.67
N ARG A 84 3.75 -13.90 13.09
CA ARG A 84 4.60 -15.10 12.99
C ARG A 84 4.01 -16.27 13.80
N PRO A 85 4.12 -17.52 13.31
CA PRO A 85 3.60 -18.68 14.01
C PRO A 85 4.32 -18.89 15.36
N ASP A 86 3.59 -19.41 16.35
CA ASP A 86 4.12 -19.76 17.67
C ASP A 86 4.61 -21.24 17.77
N GLY A 87 4.45 -22.01 16.69
CA GLY A 87 4.80 -23.42 16.62
C GLY A 87 3.71 -24.40 17.12
N HIS A 88 2.58 -23.91 17.61
CA HIS A 88 1.47 -24.70 18.18
C HIS A 88 0.12 -24.42 17.50
N GLY A 89 0.16 -23.85 16.29
CA GLY A 89 -1.04 -23.46 15.54
C GLY A 89 -1.60 -22.08 15.92
N GLY A 90 -0.91 -21.34 16.78
CA GLY A 90 -1.25 -19.97 17.15
C GLY A 90 -0.32 -18.92 16.52
N ILE A 91 -0.54 -17.67 16.91
CA ILE A 91 0.25 -16.51 16.49
C ILE A 91 1.03 -16.01 17.71
N LYS A 92 2.33 -15.77 17.52
CA LYS A 92 3.21 -15.30 18.60
C LYS A 92 2.86 -13.89 19.09
N GLY A 93 2.29 -13.06 18.21
CA GLY A 93 1.87 -11.70 18.54
C GLY A 93 3.03 -10.75 18.79
N GLY A 94 2.73 -9.64 19.44
CA GLY A 94 3.72 -8.68 19.92
C GLY A 94 3.37 -7.23 19.61
N THR A 95 3.89 -6.34 20.44
CA THR A 95 3.70 -4.90 20.37
C THR A 95 4.68 -4.26 19.39
N MET A 96 4.36 -3.05 18.93
CA MET A 96 5.28 -2.24 18.13
C MET A 96 6.62 -1.98 18.85
N LYS A 97 6.59 -1.84 20.19
CA LYS A 97 7.80 -1.64 21.00
C LYS A 97 8.77 -2.82 20.87
N GLU A 98 8.27 -4.04 21.01
CA GLU A 98 9.08 -5.26 20.87
C GLU A 98 9.62 -5.43 19.44
N TYR A 99 8.84 -5.04 18.43
CA TYR A 99 9.31 -5.04 17.05
C TYR A 99 10.49 -4.07 16.84
N LEU A 100 10.37 -2.84 17.38
CA LEU A 100 11.44 -1.84 17.33
C LEU A 100 12.70 -2.28 18.07
N GLU A 101 12.58 -3.03 19.16
CA GLU A 101 13.73 -3.59 19.87
C GLU A 101 14.45 -4.67 19.06
N LYS A 102 13.73 -5.41 18.21
CA LYS A 102 14.30 -6.49 17.40
C LYS A 102 15.05 -6.00 16.15
N ILE A 103 14.62 -4.89 15.55
CA ILE A 103 15.19 -4.39 14.28
C ILE A 103 16.33 -3.37 14.49
N LYS A 104 16.71 -3.11 15.74
CA LYS A 104 17.92 -2.37 16.11
C LYS A 104 19.14 -3.27 16.01
#